data_AF-A0A242U3Z1-F1
#
_entry.id   AF-A0A242U3Z1-F1
#
_cell.length_a   1.000
_cell.length_b   1.000
_cell.length_c   1.000
_cell.angle_alpha   90.00
_cell.angle_beta   90.00
_cell.angle_gamma   90.00
#
_symmetry.space_group_name_H-M   'P 1'
#
loop_
_entity.id
_entity.type
_entity.pdbx_description
1 polymer ?
#
loop_
_entity_poly.entity_id
_entity_poly.type
_entity_poly.pdbx_seq_one_letter_code
_entity_poly.pdbx_strand_id
1 'polypeptide(L)'
;MSDNNLGNPYRRNIPGSSPAWDSYPNEQKVCEITEPLCNDHIKVRNYAMVRPYNFMMSIQHWAEVADNTIEMLMAARFGMEWDINKLNDGYMSDPAFHTRMYIKFQNYVLKHSVKEIPRIVGEFQSTAFKVRFLSTFAVDELLELRNLSKFDQGKEIYSKIEDLKDTLKKLDVVTATRDLADLQMNHGPLHINRNMFKKVFGQDYNPKMIQIMKQNREYSGDPHNVGNQNLY
;
A
#
# COMPACT_ATOMS: atom_id res chain seq x y z
N MET A 1 -2.37 -0.34 -21.21
CA MET A 1 -3.23 0.75 -21.71
C MET A 1 -2.37 1.68 -22.54
N SER A 2 -2.77 2.05 -23.76
CA SER A 2 -2.13 3.16 -24.48
C SER A 2 -2.49 4.48 -23.80
N ASP A 3 -1.53 5.37 -23.59
CA ASP A 3 -1.70 6.66 -22.91
C ASP A 3 -2.79 7.57 -23.54
N ASN A 4 -3.21 7.27 -24.78
CA ASN A 4 -4.23 8.01 -25.54
C ASN A 4 -5.65 8.03 -24.91
N ASN A 5 -5.92 7.18 -23.90
CA ASN A 5 -7.22 7.11 -23.23
C ASN A 5 -7.21 7.68 -21.80
N LEU A 6 -6.11 8.31 -21.37
CA LEU A 6 -6.00 8.87 -20.03
C LEU A 6 -6.75 10.21 -19.91
N GLY A 7 -7.40 10.42 -18.77
CA GLY A 7 -7.99 11.68 -18.40
C GLY A 7 -6.95 12.80 -18.24
N ASN A 8 -7.39 14.05 -18.36
CA ASN A 8 -6.52 15.22 -18.22
C ASN A 8 -5.85 15.25 -16.82
N PRO A 9 -4.50 15.18 -16.72
CA PRO A 9 -3.80 15.09 -15.45
C PRO A 9 -3.80 16.39 -14.64
N TYR A 10 -4.24 17.51 -15.23
CA TYR A 10 -4.44 18.79 -14.52
C TYR A 10 -5.80 18.90 -13.81
N ARG A 11 -6.69 17.90 -13.96
CA ARG A 11 -7.96 17.88 -13.23
C ARG A 11 -7.72 17.79 -11.73
N ARG A 12 -8.55 18.51 -10.99
CA ARG A 12 -8.52 18.57 -9.51
C ARG A 12 -9.35 17.48 -8.85
N ASN A 13 -10.11 16.72 -9.63
CA ASN A 13 -10.95 15.63 -9.16
C ASN A 13 -10.69 14.38 -9.99
N ILE A 14 -10.57 13.23 -9.33
CA ILE A 14 -10.55 11.91 -9.97
C ILE A 14 -11.87 11.71 -10.74
N PRO A 15 -11.84 11.19 -11.99
CA PRO A 15 -13.05 10.88 -12.74
C PRO A 15 -13.97 9.93 -11.97
N GLY A 16 -15.28 10.12 -12.01
CA GLY A 16 -16.24 9.24 -11.32
C GLY A 16 -16.22 7.78 -11.82
N SER A 17 -15.77 7.55 -13.05
CA SER A 17 -15.59 6.21 -13.65
C SER A 17 -14.24 5.57 -13.33
N SER A 18 -13.44 6.17 -12.45
CA SER A 18 -12.10 5.69 -12.12
C SER A 18 -12.17 4.45 -11.22
N PRO A 19 -11.37 3.38 -11.49
CA PRO A 19 -11.28 2.20 -10.63
C PRO A 19 -10.92 2.52 -9.17
N ALA A 20 -10.20 3.62 -8.94
CA ALA A 20 -9.87 4.15 -7.63
C ALA A 20 -11.08 4.20 -6.66
N TRP A 21 -12.28 4.54 -7.15
CA TRP A 21 -13.47 4.66 -6.29
C TRP A 21 -13.99 3.33 -5.77
N ASP A 22 -13.75 2.23 -6.48
CA ASP A 22 -14.12 0.87 -6.05
C ASP A 22 -13.19 0.35 -4.94
N SER A 23 -12.15 1.11 -4.61
CA SER A 23 -11.09 0.71 -3.66
C SER A 23 -10.77 1.82 -2.67
N TYR A 24 -11.77 2.66 -2.38
CA TYR A 24 -11.65 3.67 -1.34
C TYR A 24 -11.27 3.01 -0.01
N PRO A 25 -10.26 3.52 0.72
CA PRO A 25 -9.82 2.88 1.95
C PRO A 25 -10.92 2.81 3.01
N ASN A 26 -11.07 1.64 3.62
CA ASN A 26 -12.05 1.42 4.67
C ASN A 26 -11.47 1.81 6.04
N GLU A 27 -12.35 2.25 6.93
CA GLU A 27 -11.98 2.52 8.32
C GLU A 27 -11.80 1.20 9.08
N GLN A 28 -10.69 1.09 9.79
CA GLN A 28 -10.22 -0.12 10.44
C GLN A 28 -9.93 0.10 11.92
N LYS A 29 -10.23 -0.91 12.72
CA LYS A 29 -9.95 -0.91 14.16
C LYS A 29 -8.57 -1.53 14.40
N VAL A 30 -7.56 -0.67 14.58
CA VAL A 30 -6.16 -1.09 14.70
C VAL A 30 -5.71 -1.13 16.14
N CYS A 31 -4.94 -2.16 16.51
CA CYS A 31 -4.34 -2.22 17.84
C CYS A 31 -3.10 -1.32 17.91
N GLU A 32 -3.08 -0.38 18.85
CA GLU A 32 -1.99 0.57 19.03
C GLU A 32 -0.74 -0.08 19.67
N ILE A 33 -0.91 -1.18 20.42
CA ILE A 33 0.19 -1.82 21.17
C ILE A 33 0.83 -2.95 20.37
N THR A 34 2.15 -3.12 20.54
CA THR A 34 3.01 -4.13 19.90
C THR A 34 3.00 -5.51 20.58
N GLU A 35 2.17 -5.72 21.60
CA GLU A 35 2.26 -6.83 22.57
C GLU A 35 1.00 -7.74 22.59
N PRO A 36 1.04 -8.95 23.19
CA PRO A 36 -0.08 -9.92 23.20
C PRO A 36 -1.35 -9.46 23.93
N LEU A 37 -1.38 -8.21 24.40
CA LEU A 37 -2.51 -7.56 25.06
C LEU A 37 -3.60 -7.09 24.08
N CYS A 38 -3.40 -7.26 22.77
CA CYS A 38 -4.45 -7.16 21.76
C CYS A 38 -5.33 -8.42 21.80
N ASN A 39 -6.14 -8.61 22.85
CA ASN A 39 -7.08 -9.73 22.96
C ASN A 39 -8.47 -9.26 23.41
N ASP A 40 -9.47 -10.12 23.25
CA ASP A 40 -10.89 -9.80 23.53
C ASP A 40 -11.22 -9.68 25.02
N HIS A 41 -10.28 -10.04 25.91
CA HIS A 41 -10.45 -9.96 27.36
C HIS A 41 -10.06 -8.58 27.93
N ILE A 42 -9.17 -7.84 27.27
CA ILE A 42 -8.77 -6.48 27.69
C ILE A 42 -9.43 -5.46 26.76
N LYS A 43 -10.67 -5.10 27.08
CA LYS A 43 -11.44 -4.14 26.30
C LYS A 43 -11.07 -2.69 26.70
N VAL A 44 -11.01 -1.84 25.66
CA VAL A 44 -11.35 -0.40 25.65
C VAL A 44 -10.21 0.62 25.46
N ARG A 45 -8.93 0.37 25.78
CA ARG A 45 -7.89 1.45 25.68
C ARG A 45 -6.78 1.31 24.63
N ASN A 46 -6.74 0.21 23.89
CA ASN A 46 -5.57 -0.12 23.05
C ASN A 46 -5.87 -0.13 21.54
N TYR A 47 -7.04 0.39 21.12
CA TYR A 47 -7.46 0.36 19.72
C TYR A 47 -7.86 1.75 19.25
N ALA A 48 -7.36 2.14 18.08
CA ALA A 48 -7.76 3.34 17.37
C ALA A 48 -8.54 2.99 16.10
N MET A 49 -9.51 3.82 15.76
CA MET A 49 -10.10 3.81 14.42
C MET A 49 -9.19 4.62 13.52
N VAL A 50 -8.64 3.97 12.50
CA VAL A 50 -7.78 4.59 11.50
C VAL A 50 -8.25 4.18 10.12
N ARG A 51 -7.99 5.00 9.12
CA ARG A 51 -8.28 4.68 7.72
C ARG A 51 -6.97 4.73 6.93
N PRO A 52 -6.24 3.61 6.82
CA PRO A 52 -4.90 3.58 6.24
C PRO A 52 -4.94 3.85 4.76
N TYR A 53 -3.97 4.61 4.25
CA TYR A 53 -3.88 4.84 2.81
C TYR A 53 -3.53 3.53 2.06
N ASN A 54 -4.40 3.09 1.15
CA ASN A 54 -4.24 1.85 0.39
C ASN A 54 -3.89 2.08 -1.10
N PHE A 55 -3.41 3.28 -1.45
CA PHE A 55 -3.11 3.68 -2.84
C PHE A 55 -4.33 3.73 -3.79
N MET A 56 -5.55 3.60 -3.26
CA MET A 56 -6.80 3.40 -4.01
C MET A 56 -6.73 2.15 -4.91
N MET A 57 -5.92 1.16 -4.54
CA MET A 57 -5.69 -0.05 -5.32
C MET A 57 -6.70 -1.14 -4.96
N SER A 58 -7.34 -1.70 -5.98
CA SER A 58 -8.19 -2.89 -5.85
C SER A 58 -7.38 -4.16 -5.58
N ILE A 59 -8.06 -5.24 -5.21
CA ILE A 59 -7.41 -6.53 -4.93
C ILE A 59 -6.61 -7.07 -6.13
N GLN A 60 -7.06 -6.81 -7.36
CA GLN A 60 -6.33 -7.21 -8.57
C GLN A 60 -5.00 -6.45 -8.70
N HIS A 61 -4.99 -5.16 -8.36
CA HIS A 61 -3.77 -4.36 -8.35
C HIS A 61 -2.82 -4.84 -7.25
N TRP A 62 -3.33 -5.17 -6.06
CA TRP A 62 -2.52 -5.75 -4.99
C TRP A 62 -1.92 -7.12 -5.35
N ALA A 63 -2.63 -7.93 -6.13
CA ALA A 63 -2.10 -9.18 -6.65
C ALA A 63 -0.89 -8.95 -7.59
N GLU A 64 -0.89 -7.89 -8.41
CA GLU A 64 0.30 -7.52 -9.20
C GLU A 64 1.48 -7.12 -8.30
N VAL A 65 1.23 -6.44 -7.18
CA VAL A 65 2.29 -6.01 -6.24
C VAL A 65 2.86 -7.20 -5.46
N ALA A 66 2.06 -8.23 -5.21
CA ALA A 66 2.47 -9.41 -4.44
C ALA A 66 3.62 -10.21 -5.09
N ASP A 67 3.88 -9.99 -6.38
CA ASP A 67 5.06 -10.55 -7.08
C ASP A 67 6.38 -10.13 -6.42
N ASN A 68 6.42 -8.94 -5.79
CA ASN A 68 7.51 -8.50 -4.92
C ASN A 68 6.99 -8.36 -3.47
N THR A 69 7.32 -9.33 -2.63
CA THR A 69 6.78 -9.40 -1.26
C THR A 69 7.26 -8.21 -0.42
N ILE A 70 8.50 -7.75 -0.63
CA ILE A 70 9.05 -6.61 0.09
C ILE A 70 8.34 -5.31 -0.28
N GLU A 71 8.05 -5.09 -1.55
CA GLU A 71 7.29 -3.92 -2.02
C GLU A 71 5.90 -3.90 -1.39
N MET A 72 5.19 -5.03 -1.42
CA MET A 72 3.87 -5.17 -0.80
C MET A 72 3.90 -4.85 0.69
N LEU A 73 4.86 -5.40 1.43
CA LEU A 73 4.98 -5.19 2.88
C LEU A 73 5.41 -3.75 3.21
N MET A 74 6.27 -3.12 2.40
CA MET A 74 6.61 -1.71 2.53
C MET A 74 5.41 -0.80 2.24
N ALA A 75 4.62 -1.12 1.22
CA ALA A 75 3.40 -0.37 0.87
C ALA A 75 2.37 -0.45 1.97
N ALA A 76 2.20 -1.63 2.54
CA ALA A 76 1.37 -1.84 3.69
C ALA A 76 1.84 -1.00 4.88
N ARG A 77 3.11 -1.15 5.26
CA ARG A 77 3.71 -0.36 6.35
C ARG A 77 3.52 1.14 6.13
N PHE A 78 3.79 1.63 4.92
CA PHE A 78 3.60 3.02 4.55
C PHE A 78 2.13 3.45 4.72
N GLY A 79 1.17 2.66 4.25
CA GLY A 79 -0.25 2.95 4.42
C GLY A 79 -0.67 3.07 5.88
N MET A 80 -0.14 2.23 6.77
CA MET A 80 -0.40 2.32 8.22
C MET A 80 0.15 3.61 8.85
N GLU A 81 1.20 4.20 8.27
CA GLU A 81 1.75 5.48 8.72
C GLU A 81 0.87 6.68 8.28
N TRP A 82 -0.05 6.48 7.32
CA TRP A 82 -0.93 7.50 6.76
C TRP A 82 -2.41 7.20 7.04
N ASP A 83 -2.89 7.68 8.18
CA ASP A 83 -4.31 7.65 8.54
C ASP A 83 -5.06 8.82 7.86
N ILE A 84 -5.87 8.49 6.86
CA ILE A 84 -6.56 9.49 6.04
C ILE A 84 -7.79 10.09 6.74
N ASN A 85 -8.28 9.51 7.84
CA ASN A 85 -9.29 10.14 8.69
C ASN A 85 -8.80 11.47 9.29
N LYS A 86 -7.48 11.66 9.37
CA LYS A 86 -6.85 12.90 9.86
C LYS A 86 -6.62 13.94 8.77
N LEU A 87 -7.01 13.64 7.53
CA LEU A 87 -6.87 14.52 6.38
C LEU A 87 -8.23 15.12 6.02
N ASN A 88 -8.24 16.30 5.41
CA ASN A 88 -9.47 16.89 4.90
C ASN A 88 -10.06 16.03 3.78
N ASP A 89 -11.39 15.91 3.74
CA ASP A 89 -12.13 15.03 2.81
C ASP A 89 -11.77 15.24 1.33
N GLY A 90 -11.45 16.47 0.94
CA GLY A 90 -11.09 16.82 -0.44
C GLY A 90 -9.73 16.28 -0.92
N TYR A 91 -8.88 15.76 -0.04
CA TYR A 91 -7.58 15.20 -0.47
C TYR A 91 -7.75 13.87 -1.22
N MET A 92 -8.70 13.04 -0.82
CA MET A 92 -8.91 11.72 -1.44
C MET A 92 -9.56 11.80 -2.82
N SER A 93 -10.14 12.94 -3.18
CA SER A 93 -10.61 13.20 -4.54
C SER A 93 -9.56 13.91 -5.41
N ASP A 94 -8.47 14.43 -4.83
CA ASP A 94 -7.47 15.23 -5.54
C ASP A 94 -6.34 14.34 -6.11
N PRO A 95 -6.21 14.22 -7.44
CA PRO A 95 -5.12 13.46 -8.05
C PRO A 95 -3.72 13.99 -7.69
N ALA A 96 -3.59 15.27 -7.34
CA ALA A 96 -2.33 15.84 -6.87
C ALA A 96 -1.91 15.27 -5.52
N PHE A 97 -2.86 14.99 -4.62
CA PHE A 97 -2.58 14.32 -3.35
C PHE A 97 -2.06 12.90 -3.60
N HIS A 98 -2.74 12.13 -4.45
CA HIS A 98 -2.30 10.76 -4.75
C HIS A 98 -0.97 10.72 -5.51
N THR A 99 -0.73 11.67 -6.42
CA THR A 99 0.60 11.83 -7.06
C THR A 99 1.68 11.99 -6.01
N ARG A 100 1.45 12.86 -5.01
CA ARG A 100 2.38 13.05 -3.89
C ARG A 100 2.57 11.78 -3.07
N MET A 101 1.51 11.02 -2.81
CA MET A 101 1.59 9.79 -2.03
C MET A 101 2.39 8.69 -2.74
N TYR A 102 2.21 8.51 -4.04
CA TYR A 102 3.01 7.55 -4.82
C TYR A 102 4.50 7.94 -4.83
N ILE A 103 4.82 9.23 -5.02
CA ILE A 103 6.21 9.71 -4.96
C ILE A 103 6.80 9.54 -3.56
N LYS A 104 6.03 9.83 -2.50
CA LYS A 104 6.46 9.58 -1.13
C LYS A 104 6.73 8.10 -0.89
N PHE A 105 5.91 7.21 -1.44
CA PHE A 105 6.15 5.78 -1.36
C PHE A 105 7.41 5.37 -2.13
N GLN A 106 7.67 5.93 -3.31
CA GLN A 106 8.93 5.70 -4.02
C GLN A 106 10.14 6.07 -3.16
N ASN A 107 10.14 7.25 -2.55
CA ASN A 107 11.20 7.66 -1.63
C ASN A 107 11.28 6.77 -0.39
N TYR A 108 10.12 6.28 0.08
CA TYR A 108 10.04 5.37 1.20
C TYR A 108 10.72 4.04 0.88
N VAL A 109 10.42 3.44 -0.28
CA VAL A 109 11.10 2.23 -0.78
C VAL A 109 12.60 2.48 -0.86
N LEU A 110 13.04 3.56 -1.50
CA LEU A 110 14.46 3.88 -1.63
C LEU A 110 15.15 4.04 -0.26
N LYS A 111 14.56 4.81 0.64
CA LYS A 111 15.08 5.05 2.00
C LYS A 111 15.13 3.77 2.83
N HIS A 112 14.15 2.89 2.71
CA HIS A 112 14.09 1.68 3.53
C HIS A 112 14.84 0.52 2.88
N SER A 113 15.09 0.59 1.57
CA SER A 113 15.89 -0.40 0.84
C SER A 113 17.37 -0.38 1.22
N VAL A 114 17.89 0.71 1.78
CA VAL A 114 19.28 0.79 2.27
C VAL A 114 19.49 0.15 3.65
N LYS A 115 18.42 -0.34 4.31
CA LYS A 115 18.56 -1.10 5.57
C LYS A 115 19.06 -2.51 5.28
N GLU A 116 19.77 -3.11 6.23
CA GLU A 116 20.21 -4.51 6.13
C GLU A 116 19.02 -5.47 6.01
N ILE A 117 19.13 -6.45 5.10
CA ILE A 117 18.06 -7.42 4.81
C ILE A 117 17.56 -8.16 6.07
N PRO A 118 18.42 -8.68 6.98
CA PRO A 118 17.95 -9.34 8.19
C PRO A 118 17.07 -8.44 9.07
N ARG A 119 17.32 -7.13 9.06
CA ARG A 119 16.53 -6.16 9.82
C ARG A 119 15.15 -5.95 9.22
N ILE A 120 15.05 -5.88 7.88
CA ILE A 120 13.75 -5.77 7.19
C ILE A 120 12.93 -7.04 7.42
N VAL A 121 13.54 -8.21 7.24
CA VAL A 121 12.89 -9.50 7.49
C VAL A 121 12.42 -9.61 8.94
N GLY A 122 13.30 -9.30 9.90
CA GLY A 122 12.95 -9.33 11.33
C GLY A 122 11.82 -8.35 11.69
N GLU A 123 11.79 -7.17 11.08
CA GLU A 123 10.71 -6.20 11.27
C GLU A 123 9.36 -6.77 10.81
N PHE A 124 9.29 -7.30 9.58
CA PHE A 124 8.06 -7.84 9.02
C PHE A 124 7.63 -9.18 9.62
N GLN A 125 8.59 -9.99 10.10
CA GLN A 125 8.28 -11.22 10.83
C GLN A 125 7.85 -10.97 12.28
N SER A 126 8.11 -9.77 12.82
CA SER A 126 7.75 -9.44 14.20
C SER A 126 6.25 -9.59 14.44
N THR A 127 5.89 -10.17 15.59
CA THR A 127 4.49 -10.32 16.00
C THR A 127 3.76 -8.99 15.99
N ALA A 128 4.43 -7.92 16.43
CA ALA A 128 3.91 -6.56 16.44
C ALA A 128 3.50 -6.08 15.04
N PHE A 129 4.37 -6.24 14.05
CA PHE A 129 4.05 -5.88 12.67
C PHE A 129 2.90 -6.72 12.14
N LYS A 130 2.95 -8.04 12.32
CA LYS A 130 1.90 -8.96 11.84
C LYS A 130 0.53 -8.60 12.41
N VAL A 131 0.44 -8.33 13.72
CA VAL A 131 -0.81 -7.94 14.38
C VAL A 131 -1.32 -6.61 13.86
N ARG A 132 -0.45 -5.60 13.74
CA ARG A 132 -0.84 -4.29 13.19
C ARG A 132 -1.29 -4.42 11.75
N PHE A 133 -0.48 -5.04 10.90
CA PHE A 133 -0.78 -5.26 9.49
C PHE A 133 -2.13 -5.97 9.29
N LEU A 134 -2.36 -7.09 9.98
CA LEU A 134 -3.62 -7.85 9.91
C LEU A 134 -4.84 -7.08 10.44
N SER A 135 -4.66 -6.17 11.41
CA SER A 135 -5.76 -5.32 11.92
C SER A 135 -5.99 -4.06 11.10
N THR A 136 -5.02 -3.66 10.26
CA THR A 136 -4.99 -2.38 9.55
C THR A 136 -5.38 -2.51 8.09
N PHE A 137 -4.94 -3.56 7.40
CA PHE A 137 -5.42 -3.86 6.07
C PHE A 137 -6.53 -4.88 6.21
N ALA A 138 -7.78 -4.40 6.26
CA ALA A 138 -8.89 -5.28 5.98
C ALA A 138 -8.71 -5.81 4.56
N VAL A 139 -8.50 -7.11 4.46
CA VAL A 139 -9.26 -7.88 3.49
C VAL A 139 -10.69 -7.79 4.03
N ASP A 140 -11.59 -7.04 3.39
CA ASP A 140 -12.94 -6.77 3.93
C ASP A 140 -13.78 -8.05 4.22
N GLU A 141 -13.25 -9.24 3.96
CA GLU A 141 -13.85 -10.56 4.20
C GLU A 141 -13.37 -11.30 5.47
N LEU A 142 -12.42 -10.79 6.25
CA LEU A 142 -11.91 -11.50 7.45
C LEU A 142 -12.50 -11.03 8.78
N LEU A 143 -13.38 -10.02 8.75
CA LEU A 143 -13.90 -9.34 9.94
C LEU A 143 -15.38 -9.59 10.24
N GLU A 144 -15.95 -10.73 9.83
CA GLU A 144 -17.07 -11.30 10.60
C GLU A 144 -16.58 -12.06 11.86
N LEU A 145 -15.27 -12.10 12.11
CA LEU A 145 -14.68 -12.88 13.20
C LEU A 145 -14.52 -12.15 14.53
N ARG A 146 -15.15 -10.99 14.74
CA ARG A 146 -15.11 -10.37 16.07
C ARG A 146 -16.42 -10.35 16.85
N ASN A 147 -17.56 -10.83 16.31
CA ASN A 147 -18.80 -10.85 17.11
C ASN A 147 -19.94 -11.80 16.71
N LEU A 148 -19.79 -12.80 15.83
CA LEU A 148 -20.87 -13.75 15.56
C LEU A 148 -20.44 -15.21 15.69
N SER A 149 -21.36 -16.01 16.22
CA SER A 149 -21.24 -17.39 16.65
C SER A 149 -20.71 -18.36 15.59
N LYS A 150 -20.13 -19.47 16.08
CA LYS A 150 -19.52 -20.63 15.39
C LYS A 150 -20.35 -21.37 14.31
N PHE A 151 -21.35 -20.77 13.69
CA PHE A 151 -22.10 -21.40 12.60
C PHE A 151 -22.11 -20.46 11.41
N ASP A 152 -21.76 -21.02 10.25
CA ASP A 152 -21.66 -20.40 8.91
C ASP A 152 -20.33 -19.72 8.59
N GLN A 153 -19.29 -20.50 8.26
CA GLN A 153 -18.17 -19.99 7.44
C GLN A 153 -17.76 -20.98 6.36
N GLY A 154 -17.78 -20.49 5.12
CA GLY A 154 -17.35 -21.20 3.91
C GLY A 154 -15.83 -21.29 3.74
N LYS A 155 -15.41 -22.27 2.95
CA LYS A 155 -14.04 -22.75 2.70
C LYS A 155 -13.03 -21.72 2.17
N GLU A 156 -13.48 -20.54 1.74
CA GLU A 156 -12.70 -19.50 1.05
C GLU A 156 -12.00 -18.51 2.01
N ILE A 157 -12.50 -18.38 3.25
CA ILE A 157 -11.99 -17.46 4.29
C ILE A 157 -10.66 -17.97 4.88
N TYR A 158 -10.51 -19.28 5.03
CA TYR A 158 -9.31 -19.90 5.59
C TYR A 158 -8.12 -19.82 4.64
N SER A 159 -8.34 -19.95 3.32
CA SER A 159 -7.25 -19.94 2.34
C SER A 159 -6.55 -18.57 2.29
N LYS A 160 -7.28 -17.44 2.37
CA LYS A 160 -6.67 -16.09 2.28
C LYS A 160 -5.85 -15.69 3.52
N ILE A 161 -6.27 -16.09 4.73
CA ILE A 161 -5.44 -15.94 5.95
C ILE A 161 -4.22 -16.85 5.88
N GLU A 162 -4.39 -18.08 5.39
CA GLU A 162 -3.26 -18.97 5.14
C GLU A 162 -2.32 -18.38 4.10
N ASP A 163 -2.80 -17.83 2.99
CA ASP A 163 -1.97 -17.21 1.95
C ASP A 163 -1.14 -16.04 2.47
N LEU A 164 -1.70 -15.21 3.35
CA LEU A 164 -1.00 -14.08 3.95
C LEU A 164 -0.03 -14.50 5.07
N LYS A 165 -0.45 -15.45 5.91
CA LYS A 165 0.46 -16.10 6.88
C LYS A 165 1.60 -16.80 6.15
N ASP A 166 1.31 -17.42 5.03
CA ASP A 166 2.26 -18.13 4.19
C ASP A 166 3.16 -17.15 3.47
N THR A 167 2.68 -15.99 3.03
CA THR A 167 3.53 -14.91 2.51
C THR A 167 4.52 -14.44 3.58
N LEU A 168 4.05 -14.24 4.81
CA LEU A 168 4.92 -13.84 5.94
C LEU A 168 5.82 -14.98 6.45
N LYS A 169 5.46 -16.24 6.25
CA LYS A 169 6.30 -17.42 6.54
C LYS A 169 7.31 -17.69 5.44
N LYS A 170 6.95 -17.46 4.18
CA LYS A 170 7.79 -17.52 2.97
C LYS A 170 8.73 -16.34 2.88
N LEU A 171 8.50 -15.27 3.65
CA LEU A 171 9.46 -14.19 3.80
C LEU A 171 10.71 -14.72 4.50
N ASP A 172 11.63 -15.25 3.70
CA ASP A 172 12.95 -15.67 4.11
C ASP A 172 14.01 -14.66 3.63
N VAL A 173 15.23 -14.79 4.15
CA VAL A 173 16.32 -13.85 3.84
C VAL A 173 16.69 -13.88 2.35
N VAL A 174 16.65 -15.03 1.68
CA VAL A 174 17.00 -15.16 0.26
C VAL A 174 15.96 -14.47 -0.61
N THR A 175 14.67 -14.75 -0.41
CA THR A 175 13.57 -14.09 -1.14
C THR A 175 13.59 -12.58 -0.89
N ALA A 176 13.71 -12.16 0.37
CA ALA A 176 13.81 -10.76 0.73
C ALA A 176 15.03 -10.06 0.11
N THR A 177 16.17 -10.75 0.02
CA THR A 177 17.38 -10.22 -0.64
C THR A 177 17.12 -9.91 -2.10
N ARG A 178 16.54 -10.87 -2.83
CA ARG A 178 16.22 -10.73 -4.24
C ARG A 178 15.23 -9.59 -4.46
N ASP A 179 14.10 -9.63 -3.75
CA ASP A 179 13.04 -8.64 -3.89
C ASP A 179 13.54 -7.22 -3.56
N LEU A 180 14.41 -7.07 -2.54
CA LEU A 180 15.04 -5.80 -2.21
C LEU A 180 16.02 -5.31 -3.29
N ALA A 181 16.81 -6.23 -3.85
CA ALA A 181 17.75 -5.93 -4.92
C ALA A 181 17.02 -5.43 -6.17
N ASP A 182 15.89 -6.05 -6.52
CA ASP A 182 15.08 -5.62 -7.67
C ASP A 182 14.56 -4.18 -7.48
N LEU A 183 14.11 -3.83 -6.27
CA LEU A 183 13.68 -2.46 -5.93
C LEU A 183 14.82 -1.44 -6.03
N GLN A 184 16.02 -1.82 -5.57
CA GLN A 184 17.21 -0.97 -5.68
C GLN A 184 17.64 -0.77 -7.14
N MET A 185 17.72 -1.85 -7.92
CA MET A 185 18.09 -1.82 -9.33
C MET A 185 17.07 -1.05 -10.19
N ASN A 186 15.80 -1.06 -9.80
CA ASN A 186 14.76 -0.29 -10.44
C ASN A 186 14.72 1.19 -10.01
N HIS A 187 15.52 1.58 -9.00
CA HIS A 187 15.47 2.90 -8.37
C HIS A 187 14.08 3.28 -7.82
N GLY A 188 13.37 2.30 -7.27
CA GLY A 188 12.04 2.48 -6.69
C GLY A 188 11.13 1.25 -6.84
N PRO A 189 9.83 1.40 -6.52
CA PRO A 189 8.85 0.32 -6.61
C PRO A 189 8.70 -0.21 -8.03
N LEU A 190 8.60 -1.53 -8.15
CA LEU A 190 8.37 -2.22 -9.42
C LEU A 190 6.91 -2.08 -9.85
N HIS A 191 5.96 -2.09 -8.92
CA HIS A 191 4.54 -2.16 -9.24
C HIS A 191 3.81 -0.86 -8.86
N ILE A 192 3.94 -0.37 -7.63
CA ILE A 192 3.28 0.86 -7.13
C ILE A 192 4.05 2.10 -7.59
N ASN A 193 3.96 2.35 -8.89
CA ASN A 193 4.61 3.46 -9.57
C ASN A 193 3.61 4.22 -10.46
N ARG A 194 4.10 5.07 -11.34
CA ARG A 194 3.27 5.89 -12.23
C ARG A 194 2.38 5.07 -13.17
N ASN A 195 2.81 3.89 -13.60
CA ASN A 195 1.99 3.02 -14.42
C ASN A 195 0.81 2.46 -13.63
N MET A 196 1.02 2.05 -12.38
CA MET A 196 -0.08 1.67 -11.49
C MET A 196 -1.02 2.84 -11.21
N PHE A 197 -0.48 4.05 -11.01
CA PHE A 197 -1.29 5.25 -10.86
C PHE A 197 -2.21 5.46 -12.07
N LYS A 198 -1.68 5.35 -13.29
CA LYS A 198 -2.48 5.46 -14.52
C LYS A 198 -3.59 4.40 -14.58
N LYS A 199 -3.31 3.15 -14.19
CA LYS A 199 -4.32 2.07 -14.12
C LYS A 199 -5.43 2.39 -13.11
N VAL A 200 -5.05 2.82 -11.90
CA VAL A 200 -5.97 3.06 -10.78
C VAL A 200 -6.82 4.30 -10.99
N PHE A 201 -6.21 5.41 -11.42
CA PHE A 201 -6.88 6.72 -11.49
C PHE A 201 -7.41 7.07 -12.88
N GLY A 202 -7.06 6.28 -13.90
CA GLY A 202 -7.42 6.57 -15.29
C GLY A 202 -6.84 7.89 -15.82
N GLN A 203 -5.80 8.41 -15.17
CA GLN A 203 -5.09 9.64 -15.55
C GLN A 203 -3.64 9.58 -15.09
N ASP A 204 -2.80 10.43 -15.66
CA ASP A 204 -1.40 10.52 -15.27
C ASP A 204 -1.18 11.39 -14.02
N TYR A 205 0.03 11.35 -13.47
CA TYR A 205 0.48 12.20 -12.37
C TYR A 205 0.19 13.68 -12.65
N ASN A 206 -0.23 14.38 -11.60
CA ASN A 206 -0.50 15.80 -11.68
C ASN A 206 0.81 16.59 -11.96
N PRO A 207 0.94 17.30 -13.09
CA PRO A 207 2.22 17.89 -13.48
C PRO A 207 2.67 19.01 -12.55
N LYS A 208 1.72 19.76 -11.95
CA LYS A 208 2.05 20.80 -10.96
C LYS A 208 2.61 20.18 -9.68
N MET A 209 2.03 19.07 -9.23
CA MET A 209 2.58 18.34 -8.08
C MET A 209 3.98 17.79 -8.38
N ILE A 210 4.19 17.21 -9.56
CA ILE A 210 5.52 16.77 -9.99
C ILE A 210 6.53 17.91 -9.93
N GLN A 211 6.17 19.09 -10.44
CA GLN A 211 7.03 20.26 -10.39
C GLN A 211 7.36 20.67 -8.94
N ILE A 212 6.37 20.72 -8.05
CA ILE A 212 6.57 21.03 -6.63
C ILE A 212 7.52 20.01 -5.98
N MET A 213 7.29 18.71 -6.20
CA MET A 213 8.12 17.65 -5.61
C MET A 213 9.55 17.68 -6.16
N LYS A 214 9.75 18.00 -7.45
CA LYS A 214 11.09 18.22 -8.03
C LYS A 214 11.79 19.44 -7.41
N GLN A 215 11.09 20.56 -7.26
CA GLN A 215 11.63 21.78 -6.65
C GLN A 215 12.05 21.52 -5.19
N ASN A 216 11.29 20.71 -4.46
CA ASN A 216 11.61 20.29 -3.09
C ASN A 216 12.68 19.19 -3.02
N ARG A 217 13.19 18.71 -4.16
CA ARG A 217 14.12 17.56 -4.26
C ARG A 217 13.55 16.26 -3.66
N GLU A 218 12.23 16.15 -3.62
CA GLU A 218 11.49 14.96 -3.20
C GLU A 218 11.17 14.03 -4.37
N TYR A 219 11.55 14.36 -5.61
CA TYR A 219 11.31 13.49 -6.76
C TYR A 219 12.47 13.57 -7.75
N SER A 220 13.26 12.50 -7.83
CA SER A 220 14.42 12.37 -8.71
C SER A 220 14.07 11.86 -10.11
N GLY A 221 12.84 11.39 -10.32
CA GLY A 221 12.39 10.79 -11.58
C GLY A 221 11.61 9.51 -11.35
N ASP A 222 11.00 9.00 -12.40
CA ASP A 222 10.30 7.72 -12.36
C ASP A 222 11.29 6.54 -12.22
N PRO A 223 10.89 5.41 -11.61
CA PRO A 223 11.68 4.18 -11.60
C PRO A 223 12.02 3.69 -13.02
N HIS A 224 13.06 2.88 -13.18
CA HIS A 224 13.57 2.46 -14.51
C HIS A 224 12.53 1.75 -15.38
N ASN A 225 11.71 0.90 -14.77
CA ASN A 225 10.64 0.17 -15.46
C ASN A 225 9.47 1.07 -15.93
N VAL A 226 9.48 2.34 -15.54
CA VAL A 226 8.61 3.40 -16.05
C VAL A 226 9.37 4.34 -16.98
N GLY A 227 10.67 4.58 -16.72
CA GLY A 227 11.50 5.63 -17.32
C GLY A 227 11.85 5.48 -18.81
N ASN A 228 11.47 4.39 -19.49
CA ASN A 228 11.85 4.10 -20.88
C ASN A 228 10.65 3.87 -21.81
N GLN A 229 9.71 4.81 -21.89
CA GLN A 229 8.65 4.75 -22.92
C GLN A 229 8.57 5.92 -23.88
N ASN A 230 9.32 7.03 -23.71
CA ASN A 230 9.38 8.09 -24.73
C ASN A 230 10.72 8.85 -24.69
N LEU A 231 11.72 8.32 -25.38
CA LEU A 231 12.84 9.08 -25.94
C LEU A 231 12.98 8.69 -27.41
N TYR A 232 11.98 9.06 -28.21
CA TYR A 232 12.06 9.22 -29.67
C TYR A 232 11.18 10.39 -30.08
#